data_AF-A0A357TF40-F1
#
_entry.id   AF-A0A357TF40-F1
#
_cell.length_a   1.000
_cell.length_b   1.000
_cell.length_c   1.000
_cell.angle_alpha   90.00
_cell.angle_beta   90.00
_cell.angle_gamma   90.00
#
_symmetry.space_group_name_H-M   'P 1'
#
loop_
_entity.id
_entity.type
_entity.pdbx_description
1 polymer ?
#
loop_
_entity_poly.entity_id
_entity_poly.type
_entity_poly.pdbx_seq_one_letter_code
_entity_poly.pdbx_strand_id
1 'polypeptide(L)' 'MPIRPLQFFAALGIVWPSAVAAGVVINEIHYDADPKTAAVEFVELHNTGDRAEHLGGWYFSNGIDFTFAANTA' A
#
# COMPACT_ATOMS: atom_id res chain seq x y z
N MET A 1 -16.12 -21.75 -54.77
CA MET A 1 -15.88 -22.05 -53.34
C MET A 1 -14.87 -21.05 -52.80
N PRO A 2 -15.23 -20.17 -51.85
CA PRO A 2 -14.30 -19.22 -51.25
C PRO A 2 -13.84 -19.74 -49.86
N ILE A 3 -12.54 -19.74 -49.58
CA ILE A 3 -12.03 -19.80 -48.20
C ILE A 3 -10.86 -18.83 -48.07
N ARG A 4 -10.96 -17.95 -47.08
CA ARG A 4 -10.16 -16.73 -46.84
C ARG A 4 -8.91 -17.07 -46.00
N PRO A 5 -7.71 -16.54 -46.28
CA PRO A 5 -6.66 -16.56 -45.28
C PRO A 5 -6.94 -15.51 -44.21
N LEU A 6 -7.07 -15.99 -42.98
CA LEU A 6 -7.23 -15.25 -41.75
C LEU A 6 -5.97 -14.39 -41.50
N GLN A 7 -6.08 -13.08 -41.72
CA GLN A 7 -5.07 -12.14 -41.21
C GLN A 7 -5.39 -11.88 -39.73
N PHE A 8 -4.53 -12.42 -38.86
CA PHE A 8 -4.55 -12.17 -37.42
C PHE A 8 -4.41 -10.67 -37.15
N PHE A 9 -5.31 -10.13 -36.33
CA PHE A 9 -5.29 -8.74 -35.88
C PHE A 9 -4.04 -8.45 -35.04
N ALA A 10 -3.38 -7.35 -35.36
CA ALA A 10 -2.34 -6.75 -34.54
C ALA A 10 -2.91 -6.30 -33.19
N ALA A 11 -2.28 -6.66 -32.10
CA ALA A 11 -2.44 -5.98 -30.81
C ALA A 11 -1.14 -5.21 -30.54
N LEU A 12 -1.18 -3.90 -30.81
CA LEU A 12 -0.18 -2.94 -30.37
C LEU A 12 -0.17 -2.99 -28.84
N GLY A 13 0.95 -3.38 -28.24
CA GLY A 13 1.06 -3.57 -26.79
C GLY A 13 0.80 -2.27 -26.03
N ILE A 14 -0.36 -2.19 -25.37
CA ILE A 14 -0.61 -1.18 -24.34
C ILE A 14 0.12 -1.66 -23.09
N VAL A 15 1.31 -1.12 -22.84
CA VAL A 15 2.00 -1.28 -21.57
C VAL A 15 1.22 -0.44 -20.56
N TRP A 16 0.39 -1.08 -19.74
CA TRP A 16 -0.15 -0.44 -18.55
C TRP A 16 1.02 -0.26 -17.59
N PRO A 17 1.38 0.97 -17.18
CA PRO A 17 2.34 1.12 -16.11
C PRO A 17 1.75 0.43 -14.88
N SER A 18 2.39 -0.64 -14.41
CA SER A 18 2.14 -1.13 -13.07
C SER A 18 2.53 -0.01 -12.12
N ALA A 19 1.55 0.59 -11.45
CA ALA A 19 1.84 1.47 -10.33
C ALA A 19 2.69 0.65 -9.34
N VAL A 20 3.88 1.14 -9.02
CA VAL A 20 4.62 0.63 -7.86
C VAL A 20 3.81 1.06 -6.66
N ALA A 21 2.96 0.16 -6.15
CA ALA A 21 2.25 0.39 -4.91
C ALA A 21 3.28 0.46 -3.77
N ALA A 22 3.20 1.49 -2.93
CA ALA A 22 3.95 1.50 -1.68
C ALA A 22 3.48 0.30 -0.84
N GLY A 23 4.41 -0.59 -0.46
CA GLY A 23 4.07 -1.80 0.29
C GLY A 23 3.27 -1.47 1.55
N VAL A 24 3.67 -0.45 2.29
CA VAL A 24 2.97 0.04 3.50
C VAL A 24 2.62 1.52 3.36
N VAL A 25 1.37 1.88 3.65
CA VAL A 25 0.85 3.25 3.61
C VAL A 25 0.28 3.66 4.98
N ILE A 26 0.20 4.96 5.24
CA ILE A 26 -0.66 5.49 6.31
C ILE A 26 -2.10 5.44 5.80
N ASN A 27 -2.94 4.64 6.43
CA ASN A 27 -4.33 4.45 6.03
C ASN A 27 -5.28 5.41 6.75
N GLU A 28 -5.11 5.55 8.07
CA GLU A 28 -5.94 6.40 8.91
C GLU A 28 -5.09 7.19 9.90
N ILE A 29 -5.51 8.43 10.17
CA ILE A 29 -5.07 9.22 11.32
C ILE A 29 -6.33 9.55 12.10
N HIS A 30 -6.53 8.85 13.21
CA HIS A 30 -7.63 9.09 14.13
C HIS A 30 -7.15 10.03 15.22
N TYR A 31 -7.49 11.31 15.08
CA TYR A 31 -7.07 12.36 16.00
C TYR A 31 -8.29 13.13 16.52
N ASP A 32 -8.13 13.80 17.66
CA ASP A 32 -9.16 14.64 18.27
C ASP A 32 -10.48 13.87 18.50
N ALA A 33 -10.36 12.62 18.94
CA ALA A 33 -11.52 11.77 19.20
C ALA A 33 -12.32 12.28 20.40
N ASP A 34 -13.64 12.05 20.39
CA ASP A 34 -14.50 12.28 21.56
C ASP A 34 -14.97 10.95 22.17
N PRO A 35 -15.06 10.86 23.51
CA PRO A 35 -14.68 11.87 24.49
C PRO A 35 -13.14 11.99 24.65
N LYS A 36 -12.64 13.20 24.94
CA LYS A 36 -11.19 13.49 25.12
C LYS A 36 -10.48 12.72 26.24
N THR A 37 -11.22 11.95 27.04
CA THR A 37 -10.69 11.13 28.13
C THR A 37 -10.36 9.71 27.70
N ALA A 38 -10.71 9.31 26.49
CA ALA A 38 -10.43 7.99 25.95
C ALA A 38 -9.12 7.98 25.15
N ALA A 39 -8.26 6.99 25.40
CA ALA A 39 -7.02 6.79 24.64
C ALA A 39 -7.30 6.03 23.33
N VAL A 40 -8.03 6.67 22.43
CA VAL A 40 -8.51 6.08 21.16
C VAL A 40 -7.94 6.76 19.92
N GLU A 41 -6.92 7.60 20.09
CA GLU A 41 -6.19 8.21 18.98
C GLU A 41 -5.12 7.24 18.46
N PHE A 42 -4.98 7.16 17.14
CA PHE A 42 -4.01 6.27 16.51
C PHE A 42 -3.63 6.73 15.09
N VAL A 43 -2.51 6.21 14.60
CA VAL A 43 -2.15 6.20 13.18
C VAL A 43 -2.17 4.75 12.72
N GLU A 44 -2.99 4.44 11.72
CA GLU A 44 -3.07 3.10 11.15
C GLU A 44 -2.13 2.98 9.95
N LEU A 45 -1.33 1.92 9.95
CA LEU A 45 -0.55 1.51 8.78
C LEU A 45 -1.26 0.35 8.11
N HIS A 46 -1.38 0.42 6.78
CA HIS A 46 -1.93 -0.67 5.98
C HIS A 46 -0.89 -1.16 4.98
N ASN A 47 -0.65 -2.46 4.99
CA ASN A 47 0.14 -3.13 3.97
C ASN A 47 -0.78 -3.43 2.76
N THR A 48 -0.53 -2.76 1.63
CA THR A 48 -1.31 -2.93 0.40
C THR A 48 -0.80 -4.08 -0.48
N GLY A 49 0.34 -4.67 -0.10
CA GLY A 49 0.94 -5.82 -0.78
C GLY A 49 0.31 -7.16 -0.39
N ASP A 50 0.72 -8.21 -1.09
CA ASP A 50 0.30 -9.60 -0.86
C ASP A 50 1.27 -10.39 0.03
N ARG A 51 2.24 -9.71 0.65
CA ARG A 51 3.31 -10.30 1.47
C ARG A 51 3.46 -9.54 2.78
N ALA A 52 3.91 -10.24 3.83
CA ALA A 52 4.29 -9.60 5.08
C ALA A 52 5.49 -8.66 4.86
N GLU A 53 5.47 -7.50 5.52
CA GLU A 53 6.51 -6.48 5.41
C GLU A 53 7.18 -6.29 6.77
N HIS A 54 8.51 -6.37 6.78
CA HIS A 54 9.28 -6.22 8.02
C HIS A 54 9.46 -4.74 8.36
N LEU A 55 8.81 -4.32 9.45
CA LEU A 55 8.84 -2.93 9.93
C LEU A 55 9.99 -2.64 10.88
N GLY A 56 10.81 -3.63 11.26
CA GLY A 56 11.85 -3.42 12.27
C GLY A 56 12.80 -2.27 11.93
N GLY A 57 12.94 -1.34 12.86
CA GLY A 57 13.74 -0.12 12.70
C GLY A 57 13.06 1.00 11.92
N TRP A 58 11.85 0.80 11.39
CA TRP A 58 11.05 1.89 10.85
C TRP A 58 10.67 2.86 11.96
N TYR A 59 10.54 4.13 11.61
CA TYR A 59 10.21 5.20 12.54
C TYR A 59 9.46 6.30 11.80
N PHE A 60 8.70 7.12 12.55
CA PHE A 60 8.18 8.36 12.02
C PHE A 60 9.27 9.42 12.11
N SER A 61 9.62 10.04 10.98
CA SER A 61 10.70 11.04 10.93
C SER A 61 10.35 12.35 11.64
N ASN A 62 9.07 12.57 11.95
CA ASN A 62 8.57 13.72 12.69
C ASN A 62 7.21 13.40 13.35
N GLY A 63 6.78 14.21 14.31
CA GLY A 63 5.44 14.21 14.92
C GLY A 63 5.19 13.10 15.95
N ILE A 64 5.72 11.90 15.73
CA ILE A 64 5.52 10.74 16.61
C ILE A 64 6.89 10.15 16.95
N ASP A 65 7.25 10.12 18.23
CA ASP A 65 8.44 9.41 18.70
C ASP A 65 8.12 7.93 18.91
N PHE A 66 8.16 7.17 17.82
CA PHE A 66 7.99 5.73 17.84
C PHE A 66 8.90 5.06 16.81
N THR A 67 9.62 4.03 17.24
CA THR A 67 10.43 3.16 16.38
C THR A 67 9.96 1.73 16.57
N PHE A 68 9.65 1.05 15.48
CA PHE A 68 9.25 -0.35 15.51
C PHE A 68 10.42 -1.24 15.96
N ALA A 69 10.14 -2.17 16.87
CA ALA A 69 11.14 -3.08 17.39
C ALA A 69 11.76 -3.92 16.27
N ALA A 70 13.01 -4.32 16.44
CA ALA A 70 13.80 -4.97 15.38
C ALA A 70 13.17 -6.23 14.76
N ASN A 71 12.20 -6.86 15.41
CA ASN A 71 11.53 -8.09 14.95
C ASN A 71 10.02 -7.89 14.68
N THR A 72 9.61 -6.70 14.23
CA THR A 72 8.22 -6.45 13.81
C THR A 72 8.03 -6.86 12.35
N ALA A 73 7.10 -7.79 12.10
CA ALA A 73 6.74 -8.34 10.80
C ALA A 73 5.22 -8.39 10.61
#